data_AF-A0A8S3GR20-F1
#
_entry.id   AF-A0A8S3GR20-F1
#
_cell.length_a   1.000
_cell.length_b   1.000
_cell.length_c   1.000
_cell.angle_alpha   90.00
_cell.angle_beta   90.00
_cell.angle_gamma   90.00
#
_symmetry.space_group_name_H-M   'P 1'
#
loop_
_entity.id
_entity.type
_entity.pdbx_description
1 polymer ?
#
loop_
_entity_poly.entity_id
_entity_poly.type
_entity_poly.pdbx_seq_one_letter_code
_entity_poly.pdbx_strand_id
1 'polypeptide(L)' 'NSYGLNGMGDEAVKLFHEMPKESIDHLTYICVLNACSHSGLVDVARSIFNNIQTETEIIYTTMVY' A
#
# COMPACT_ATOMS: atom_id res chain seq x y z
N ASN A 1 -11.99 26.95 -0.35
CA ASN A 1 -11.69 26.18 0.87
C ASN A 1 -11.10 24.85 0.44
N SER A 2 -9.76 24.78 0.37
CA SER A 2 -9.07 23.57 -0.09
C SER A 2 -9.08 22.55 1.06
N TYR A 3 -10.03 21.64 1.05
CA TYR A 3 -10.09 20.48 1.95
C TYR A 3 -9.02 19.45 1.53
N GLY A 4 -7.76 19.85 1.55
CA GLY A 4 -6.64 18.91 1.64
C GLY A 4 -6.75 18.27 3.02
N LEU A 5 -7.21 17.03 3.04
CA LEU A 5 -7.38 16.22 4.24
C LEU A 5 -6.00 15.93 4.86
N ASN A 6 -5.58 16.83 5.76
CA ASN A 6 -4.27 16.92 6.40
C ASN A 6 -3.93 15.74 7.34
N GLY A 7 -3.74 14.53 6.81
CA GLY A 7 -3.12 13.42 7.56
C GLY A 7 -3.73 12.03 7.37
N MET A 8 -4.77 11.89 6.53
CA MET A 8 -5.38 10.58 6.31
C MET A 8 -4.47 9.62 5.52
N GLY A 9 -3.63 10.15 4.63
CA GLY A 9 -2.62 9.35 3.93
C GLY A 9 -1.55 8.82 4.88
N ASP A 10 -1.02 9.67 5.76
CA ASP A 10 0.00 9.28 6.73
C ASP A 10 -0.54 8.25 7.74
N GLU A 11 -1.77 8.45 8.24
CA GLU A 11 -2.43 7.47 9.12
C GLU A 11 -2.73 6.15 8.40
N ALA A 12 -3.19 6.19 7.14
CA ALA A 12 -3.42 4.98 6.36
C ALA A 12 -2.12 4.17 6.15
N VAL A 13 -1.00 4.85 5.90
CA VAL A 13 0.32 4.22 5.76
C VAL A 13 0.80 3.66 7.09
N LYS A 14 0.58 4.37 8.20
CA LYS A 14 0.94 3.90 9.53
C LYS A 14 0.17 2.65 9.91
N LEU A 15 -1.15 2.65 9.74
CA LEU A 15 -2.00 1.49 9.98
C LEU A 15 -1.60 0.31 9.09
N PHE A 16 -1.29 0.57 7.82
CA PHE A 16 -0.79 -0.46 6.91
C PHE A 16 0.50 -1.14 7.40
N HIS A 17 1.45 -0.39 7.97
CA HIS A 17 2.67 -0.96 8.54
C HIS A 17 2.44 -1.71 9.87
N GLU A 18 1.37 -1.40 10.59
CA GLU A 18 0.97 -2.09 11.82
C GLU A 18 0.17 -3.37 11.54
N MET A 19 -0.36 -3.54 10.32
CA MET A 19 -1.13 -4.74 9.95
C MET A 19 -0.24 -5.99 9.82
N PRO A 20 -0.67 -7.14 10.37
CA PRO A 20 0.00 -8.42 10.14
C PRO A 20 0.06 -8.73 8.64
N LYS A 21 1.24 -9.08 8.10
CA LYS A 21 1.40 -9.37 6.66
C LYS A 21 0.41 -10.41 6.14
N GLU A 22 0.09 -11.42 6.96
CA GLU A 22 -0.87 -12.48 6.64
C GLU A 22 -2.32 -11.98 6.49
N SER A 23 -2.63 -10.79 7.00
CA SER A 23 -3.93 -10.13 6.91
C SER A 23 -3.98 -9.04 5.85
N ILE A 24 -2.86 -8.76 5.19
CA ILE A 24 -2.80 -7.76 4.12
C ILE A 24 -3.19 -8.43 2.81
N ASP A 25 -4.37 -8.08 2.34
CA ASP A 25 -4.95 -8.49 1.08
C ASP A 25 -4.86 -7.38 0.02
N HIS A 26 -5.12 -7.76 -1.22
CA HIS A 26 -5.11 -6.85 -2.38
C HIS A 26 -6.01 -5.62 -2.19
N LEU A 27 -7.14 -5.73 -1.49
CA LEU A 27 -8.03 -4.60 -1.24
C LEU A 27 -7.41 -3.59 -0.27
N THR A 28 -6.72 -4.08 0.78
CA THR A 28 -5.95 -3.25 1.72
C THR A 28 -4.90 -2.41 0.99
N TYR A 29 -4.16 -3.01 0.06
CA TYR A 29 -3.20 -2.29 -0.78
C TYR A 29 -3.84 -1.18 -1.63
N ILE A 30 -4.98 -1.48 -2.29
CA ILE A 30 -5.70 -0.49 -3.11
C ILE A 30 -6.17 0.69 -2.25
N CYS A 31 -6.69 0.42 -1.06
CA CYS A 31 -7.14 1.46 -0.12
C CYS A 31 -5.99 2.40 0.28
N VAL A 32 -4.82 1.86 0.61
CA VAL A 32 -3.65 2.65 1.02
C VAL A 32 -3.08 3.45 -0.16
N LEU A 33 -3.02 2.86 -1.35
CA LEU A 33 -2.59 3.56 -2.57
C LEU A 33 -3.52 4.73 -2.92
N ASN A 34 -4.83 4.55 -2.75
CA ASN A 34 -5.80 5.61 -2.98
C ASN A 34 -5.65 6.74 -1.96
N ALA A 35 -5.48 6.42 -0.67
CA ALA A 35 -5.21 7.40 0.38
C ALA A 35 -3.92 8.19 0.12
N CYS A 36 -2.86 7.52 -0.34
CA CYS A 36 -1.60 8.17 -0.72
C CYS A 36 -1.78 9.10 -1.92
N SER A 37 -2.57 8.71 -2.92
CA SER A 37 -2.85 9.52 -4.12
C SER A 37 -3.59 10.81 -3.77
N HIS A 38 -4.54 10.75 -2.84
CA HIS A 38 -5.26 11.93 -2.35
C HIS A 38 -4.40 12.83 -1.44
N SER A 39 -3.36 12.28 -0.81
CA SER A 39 -2.51 12.99 0.16
C SER A 39 -1.18 13.48 -0.44
N GLY A 40 -0.92 13.19 -1.73
CA GLY A 40 0.33 13.56 -2.40
C GLY A 40 1.54 12.71 -2.00
N LEU A 41 1.33 11.57 -1.33
CA LEU A 41 2.37 10.66 -0.84
C LEU A 41 2.84 9.69 -1.95
N VAL A 42 3.27 10.24 -3.08
CA VAL A 42 3.58 9.47 -4.30
C VAL A 42 4.73 8.48 -4.08
N ASP A 43 5.77 8.89 -3.36
CA ASP A 43 6.94 8.03 -3.10
C ASP A 43 6.59 6.83 -2.21
N VAL A 44 5.72 7.04 -1.22
CA VAL A 44 5.22 5.98 -0.33
C VAL A 44 4.34 5.01 -1.13
N ALA A 45 3.41 5.53 -1.94
CA ALA A 45 2.58 4.72 -2.82
C ALA A 45 3.43 3.83 -3.74
N ARG A 46 4.51 4.38 -4.31
CA ARG A 46 5.43 3.63 -5.17
C ARG A 46 6.16 2.52 -4.42
N SER A 47 6.63 2.79 -3.20
CA SER A 47 7.28 1.76 -2.36
C SER A 47 6.32 0.61 -2.05
N ILE A 48 5.07 0.93 -1.68
CA ILE A 48 4.04 -0.07 -1.39
C ILE A 48 3.73 -0.90 -2.65
N PHE A 49 3.56 -0.25 -3.80
CA PHE A 49 3.30 -0.92 -5.08
C PHE A 49 4.42 -1.90 -5.49
N ASN A 50 5.68 -1.52 -5.32
CA ASN A 50 6.82 -2.38 -5.66
C ASN A 50 6.90 -3.62 -4.74
N ASN A 51 6.51 -3.50 -3.47
CA ASN A 51 6.44 -4.65 -2.56
C ASN A 51 5.39 -5.67 -3.00
N ILE A 52 4.22 -5.21 -3.48
CA ILE A 52 3.17 -6.10 -4.02
C ILE A 52 3.68 -6.93 -5.20
N GLN A 53 4.40 -6.29 -6.14
CA GLN A 53 4.95 -6.97 -7.31
C GLN A 53 5.99 -8.02 -6.93
N THR A 54 6.84 -7.71 -5.95
CA THR A 54 7.87 -8.64 -5.46
C THR A 54 7.24 -9.88 -4.81
N GLU A 55 6.19 -9.70 -3.99
CA GLU A 55 5.48 -10.82 -3.37
C GLU A 55 4.72 -11.67 -4.41
N THR A 56 4.17 -11.03 -5.44
CA THR A 56 3.46 -11.71 -6.54
C THR A 56 4.43 -12.52 -7.41
N GLU A 57 5.60 -11.96 -7.76
CA GLU A 57 6.66 -12.69 -8.50
C GLU A 57 7.19 -13.89 -7.73
N ILE A 58 7.35 -13.79 -6.40
CA ILE A 58 7.80 -14.92 -5.57
C ILE A 58 6.80 -16.08 -5.64
N ILE A 59 5.49 -15.80 -5.61
CA ILE A 59 4.47 -16.85 -5.69
C ILE A 59 4.51 -17.56 -7.06
N TYR A 60 4.65 -16.82 -8.17
CA TYR A 60 4.75 -17.44 -9.50
C TYR A 60 6.03 -18.27 -9.67
N THR A 61 7.16 -17.84 -9.10
CA THR A 61 8.43 -18.55 -9.27
C THR A 61 8.49 -19.81 -8.41
N THR A 62 7.88 -19.78 -7.22
CA THR A 62 7.86 -20.94 -6.31
C THR A 62 6.87 -22.02 -6.74
N MET A 63 5.84 -21.67 -7.54
CA MET A 63 4.90 -22.64 -8.11
C MET A 63 5.40 -23.34 -9.39
N VAL A 64 6.58 -22.96 -9.91
CA VAL A 64 7.17 -23.53 -11.13
C VAL A 64 8.33 -24.51 -10.84
N TYR A 65 8.59 -24.85 -9.57
CA TYR A 65 9.59 -25.86 -9.18
C TYR A 65 9.02 -26.97 -8.29
#